data_AF-A0A1F6PUZ1-F1
#
_entry.id   AF-A0A1F6PUZ1-F1
#
_cell.length_a   1.000
_cell.length_b   1.000
_cell.length_c   1.000
_cell.angle_alpha   90.00
_cell.angle_beta   90.00
_cell.angle_gamma   90.00
#
_symmetry.space_group_name_H-M   'P 1'
#
loop_
_entity.id
_entity.type
_entity.pdbx_description
1 polymer ?
#
loop_
_entity_poly.entity_id
_entity_poly.type
_entity_poly.pdbx_seq_one_letter_code
_entity_poly.pdbx_strand_id
1 'polypeptide(L)'
;MSKNMLVYVLIISASMFFVPTLPNKIVVKPIFYPVGAFEFIKQNNLSGNLATTYGWGSYALWKLYPQCKVLIDGRYEEVYPNDVYELAMNFSEHLNDNWYKFLDYFHTDIIVASKLKYLSDDLEILGGWKVVYEDAVSVVFLPLDKIKDSYIYPNFRSRIYWQEDLSKPVNLN
;
A
#
# COMPACT_ATOMS: atom_id res chain seq x y z
N MET A 1 -6.29 -25.02 -46.70
CA MET A 1 -6.07 -24.09 -45.58
C MET A 1 -4.57 -23.89 -45.43
N SER A 2 -4.04 -22.68 -45.62
CA SER A 2 -2.60 -22.46 -45.44
C SER A 2 -2.20 -22.68 -43.98
N LYS A 3 -0.97 -23.10 -43.72
CA LYS A 3 -0.46 -23.33 -42.35
C LYS A 3 -0.72 -22.12 -41.43
N ASN A 4 -0.58 -20.92 -41.97
CA ASN A 4 -0.83 -19.67 -41.26
C ASN A 4 -2.30 -19.49 -40.88
N MET A 5 -3.23 -19.81 -41.78
CA MET A 5 -4.67 -19.74 -41.52
C MET A 5 -5.10 -20.67 -40.39
N LEU A 6 -4.49 -21.86 -40.29
CA LEU A 6 -4.76 -22.80 -39.20
C LEU A 6 -4.24 -22.31 -37.85
N VAL A 7 -3.06 -21.68 -37.83
CA VAL A 7 -2.51 -21.04 -36.63
C VAL A 7 -3.42 -19.90 -36.15
N TYR A 8 -3.90 -19.04 -37.05
CA TYR A 8 -4.80 -17.94 -36.65
C TYR A 8 -6.13 -18.44 -36.07
N VAL A 9 -6.73 -19.47 -36.67
CA VAL A 9 -7.97 -20.07 -36.15
C VAL A 9 -7.76 -20.66 -34.76
N LEU A 10 -6.62 -21.31 -34.51
CA LEU A 10 -6.29 -21.85 -33.19
C LEU A 10 -6.10 -20.74 -32.15
N ILE A 11 -5.40 -19.65 -32.48
CA ILE A 11 -5.20 -18.52 -31.56
C ILE A 11 -6.52 -17.82 -31.23
N ILE A 12 -7.40 -17.62 -32.23
CA ILE A 12 -8.71 -16.99 -32.02
C ILE A 12 -9.60 -17.90 -31.16
N SER A 13 -9.63 -19.20 -31.45
CA SER A 13 -10.43 -20.16 -30.68
C SER A 13 -9.94 -20.27 -29.24
N ALA A 14 -8.63 -20.33 -29.03
CA ALA A 14 -8.03 -20.28 -27.71
C ALA A 14 -8.38 -18.97 -26.99
N SER A 15 -8.22 -17.83 -27.64
CA SER A 15 -8.58 -16.53 -27.07
C SER A 15 -10.06 -16.44 -26.68
N MET A 16 -10.98 -16.90 -27.54
CA MET A 16 -12.41 -16.93 -27.26
C MET A 16 -12.76 -17.83 -26.06
N PHE A 17 -11.99 -18.88 -25.83
CA PHE A 17 -12.19 -19.79 -24.70
C PHE A 17 -11.57 -19.26 -23.39
N PHE A 18 -10.34 -18.71 -23.46
CA PHE A 18 -9.60 -18.28 -22.28
C PHE A 18 -9.96 -16.87 -21.79
N VAL A 19 -10.22 -15.90 -22.68
CA VAL A 19 -10.51 -14.50 -22.28
C VAL A 19 -11.71 -14.39 -21.33
N PRO A 20 -12.84 -15.11 -21.54
CA PRO A 20 -13.97 -15.06 -20.59
C PRO A 20 -13.65 -15.63 -19.21
N THR A 21 -12.62 -16.48 -19.10
CA THR A 21 -12.17 -17.06 -17.80
C THR A 21 -11.22 -16.14 -17.04
N LEU A 22 -10.70 -15.09 -17.69
CA LEU A 22 -9.88 -14.11 -17.01
C LEU A 22 -10.73 -13.31 -16.02
N PRO A 23 -10.21 -13.00 -14.83
CA PRO A 23 -10.95 -12.22 -13.86
C PRO A 23 -11.18 -10.80 -14.40
N ASN A 24 -12.45 -10.40 -14.52
CA ASN A 24 -12.82 -9.04 -14.90
C ASN A 24 -12.55 -7.99 -13.79
N LYS A 25 -12.06 -8.43 -12.63
CA LYS A 25 -11.77 -7.59 -11.46
C LYS A 25 -10.51 -8.09 -10.75
N ILE A 26 -9.63 -7.17 -10.39
CA ILE A 26 -8.49 -7.47 -9.52
C ILE A 26 -8.98 -7.38 -8.08
N VAL A 27 -8.87 -8.48 -7.34
CA VAL A 27 -9.15 -8.53 -5.90
C VAL A 27 -7.82 -8.72 -5.20
N VAL A 28 -7.37 -7.69 -4.48
CA VAL A 28 -6.14 -7.79 -3.69
C VAL A 28 -6.42 -8.56 -2.40
N LYS A 29 -5.54 -9.51 -2.10
CA LYS A 29 -5.69 -10.42 -0.96
C LYS A 29 -5.25 -9.71 0.33
N PRO A 30 -6.10 -9.62 1.37
CA PRO A 30 -5.83 -8.80 2.57
C PRO A 30 -4.79 -9.40 3.51
N ILE A 31 -4.41 -10.66 3.26
CA ILE A 31 -3.36 -11.35 3.98
C ILE A 31 -1.96 -10.98 3.48
N PHE A 32 -1.85 -10.32 2.32
CA PHE A 32 -0.57 -9.88 1.75
C PHE A 32 -0.43 -8.35 1.68
N TYR A 33 -1.56 -7.63 1.68
CA TYR A 33 -1.59 -6.18 1.52
C TYR A 33 -2.45 -5.53 2.61
N PRO A 34 -2.07 -4.31 3.06
CA PRO A 34 -2.72 -3.60 4.16
C PRO A 34 -3.99 -2.88 3.68
N VAL A 35 -4.93 -3.64 3.10
CA VAL A 35 -6.17 -3.11 2.50
C VAL A 35 -6.98 -2.35 3.54
N GLY A 36 -7.08 -2.89 4.75
CA GLY A 36 -7.81 -2.26 5.85
C GLY A 36 -7.17 -0.94 6.27
N ALA A 37 -5.85 -0.93 6.50
CA ALA A 37 -5.13 0.28 6.89
C ALA A 37 -5.25 1.41 5.85
N PHE A 38 -5.09 1.12 4.56
CA PHE A 38 -5.21 2.16 3.54
C PHE A 38 -6.65 2.64 3.34
N GLU A 39 -7.64 1.76 3.50
CA GLU A 39 -9.04 2.18 3.49
C GLU A 39 -9.38 3.02 4.73
N PHE A 40 -8.83 2.68 5.90
CA PHE A 40 -8.96 3.48 7.12
C PHE A 40 -8.39 4.90 6.91
N ILE A 41 -7.18 5.01 6.34
CA ILE A 41 -6.54 6.29 6.02
C ILE A 41 -7.43 7.12 5.07
N LYS A 42 -7.93 6.48 4.01
CA LYS A 42 -8.79 7.13 3.02
C LYS A 42 -10.12 7.61 3.60
N GLN A 43 -10.83 6.77 4.34
CA GLN A 43 -12.15 7.13 4.91
C GLN A 43 -12.07 8.23 5.96
N ASN A 44 -10.97 8.26 6.71
CA ASN A 44 -10.74 9.27 7.73
C ASN A 44 -10.05 10.52 7.19
N ASN A 45 -9.82 10.60 5.88
CA ASN A 45 -9.19 11.72 5.19
C ASN A 45 -7.84 12.09 5.86
N LEU A 46 -7.06 11.07 6.21
CA LEU A 46 -5.72 11.24 6.77
C LEU A 46 -4.74 11.47 5.62
N SER A 47 -4.15 12.65 5.54
CA SER A 47 -3.32 13.06 4.40
C SER A 47 -1.89 13.40 4.83
N GLY A 48 -0.95 13.34 3.89
CA GLY A 48 0.43 13.76 4.11
C GLY A 48 1.46 12.72 3.68
N ASN A 49 2.64 12.77 4.29
CA ASN A 49 3.76 11.87 4.04
C ASN A 49 3.54 10.54 4.78
N LEU A 50 3.40 9.47 4.01
CA LEU A 50 3.12 8.12 4.45
C LEU A 50 4.40 7.28 4.39
N ALA A 51 4.89 6.88 5.57
CA ALA A 51 5.89 5.84 5.69
C ALA A 51 5.19 4.47 5.69
N THR A 52 5.43 3.67 4.66
CA THR A 52 4.97 2.29 4.56
C THR A 52 6.09 1.41 4.02
N THR A 53 5.98 0.09 4.19
CA THR A 53 6.96 -0.85 3.63
C THR A 53 7.09 -0.71 2.11
N TYR A 54 8.27 -0.99 1.59
CA TYR A 54 8.61 -0.93 0.18
C TYR A 54 7.64 -1.76 -0.67
N GLY A 55 7.36 -3.00 -0.26
CA GLY A 55 6.43 -3.89 -0.96
C GLY A 55 4.98 -3.37 -1.02
N TRP A 56 4.60 -2.44 -0.15
CA TRP A 56 3.28 -1.81 -0.14
C TRP A 56 3.26 -0.42 -0.78
N GLY A 57 4.42 0.17 -1.07
CA GLY A 57 4.56 1.55 -1.56
C GLY A 57 3.74 1.83 -2.82
N SER A 58 3.85 1.00 -3.86
CA SER A 58 3.12 1.22 -5.12
C SER A 58 1.60 1.02 -4.94
N TYR A 59 1.19 0.10 -4.06
CA TYR A 59 -0.22 -0.09 -3.73
C TYR A 59 -0.77 1.11 -2.94
N ALA A 60 -0.01 1.63 -1.98
CA ALA A 60 -0.33 2.82 -1.22
C ALA A 60 -0.49 4.03 -2.14
N LEU A 61 0.48 4.25 -3.05
CA LEU A 61 0.43 5.31 -4.04
C LEU A 61 -0.84 5.20 -4.90
N TRP A 62 -1.13 4.02 -5.44
CA TRP A 62 -2.33 3.81 -6.26
C TRP A 62 -3.63 4.06 -5.48
N LYS A 63 -3.68 3.65 -4.20
CA LYS A 63 -4.86 3.79 -3.34
C LYS A 63 -5.11 5.22 -2.85
N LEU A 64 -4.04 5.93 -2.53
CA LEU A 64 -4.06 7.13 -1.70
C LEU A 64 -3.57 8.36 -2.45
N TYR A 65 -3.15 8.28 -3.72
CA TYR A 65 -2.82 9.49 -4.48
C TYR A 65 -4.12 10.26 -4.84
N PRO A 66 -4.13 11.61 -4.72
CA PRO A 66 -3.05 12.51 -4.28
C PRO A 66 -3.03 12.80 -2.76
N GLN A 67 -3.91 12.17 -1.98
CA GLN A 67 -4.05 12.36 -0.53
C GLN A 67 -2.76 12.06 0.27
N CYS A 68 -1.97 11.07 -0.13
CA CYS A 68 -0.71 10.71 0.52
C CYS A 68 0.47 10.62 -0.45
N LYS A 69 1.66 10.99 0.04
CA LYS A 69 2.95 10.78 -0.63
C LYS A 69 3.71 9.66 0.07
N VAL A 70 4.18 8.68 -0.69
CA VAL A 70 4.84 7.49 -0.11
C VAL A 70 6.33 7.74 0.13
N LEU A 71 6.86 7.18 1.22
CA LEU A 71 8.30 7.20 1.54
C LEU A 71 9.14 6.56 0.43
N ILE A 72 8.72 5.39 -0.04
CA ILE A 72 9.38 4.63 -1.11
C ILE A 72 8.35 3.78 -1.85
N ASP A 73 8.61 3.46 -3.12
CA ASP A 73 7.88 2.45 -3.87
C ASP A 73 8.78 1.74 -4.89
N GLY A 74 8.19 0.86 -5.71
CA GLY A 74 8.92 0.03 -6.67
C GLY A 74 9.68 0.77 -7.77
N ARG A 75 9.63 2.12 -7.83
CA ARG A 75 10.41 2.95 -8.77
C ARG A 75 11.75 3.39 -8.18
N TYR A 76 12.24 2.68 -7.16
CA TYR A 76 13.42 3.10 -6.40
C TYR A 76 14.67 3.27 -7.25
N GLU A 77 14.87 2.45 -8.28
CA GLU A 77 16.04 2.53 -9.17
C GLU A 77 16.01 3.75 -10.08
N GLU A 78 14.82 4.29 -10.35
CA GLU A 78 14.63 5.36 -11.32
C GLU A 78 14.50 6.75 -10.70
N VAL A 79 13.93 6.86 -9.51
CA VAL A 79 13.52 8.17 -8.96
C VAL A 79 13.94 8.46 -7.52
N TYR A 80 14.66 7.55 -6.86
CA TYR A 80 15.07 7.72 -5.48
C TYR A 80 16.61 7.69 -5.35
N PRO A 81 17.21 8.64 -4.62
CA PRO A 81 18.62 8.55 -4.22
C PRO A 81 18.90 7.31 -3.36
N ASN A 82 20.12 6.76 -3.45
CA ASN A 82 20.49 5.53 -2.73
C ASN A 82 20.37 5.65 -1.21
N ASP A 83 20.71 6.80 -0.63
CA ASP A 83 20.58 7.05 0.81
C ASP A 83 19.12 7.03 1.28
N VAL A 84 18.20 7.55 0.47
CA VAL A 84 16.75 7.45 0.72
C VAL A 84 16.29 6.00 0.65
N TYR A 85 16.75 5.25 -0.36
CA TYR A 85 16.46 3.83 -0.49
C TYR A 85 16.96 3.03 0.72
N GLU A 86 18.19 3.24 1.16
CA GLU A 86 18.76 2.54 2.32
C GLU A 86 17.97 2.81 3.61
N LEU A 87 17.61 4.07 3.89
CA LEU A 87 16.77 4.43 5.04
C LEU A 87 15.38 3.78 4.96
N ALA A 88 14.75 3.86 3.79
CA ALA A 88 13.40 3.32 3.59
C ALA A 88 13.38 1.79 3.63
N MET A 89 14.43 1.11 3.16
CA MET A 89 14.57 -0.34 3.24
C MET A 89 14.88 -0.80 4.66
N ASN A 90 15.65 -0.04 5.43
CA ASN A 90 15.86 -0.33 6.84
C ASN A 90 14.51 -0.33 7.60
N PHE A 91 13.65 0.66 7.34
CA PHE A 91 12.27 0.68 7.84
C PHE A 91 11.41 -0.44 7.22
N SER A 92 11.47 -0.69 5.92
CA SER A 92 10.60 -1.71 5.28
C SER A 92 10.84 -3.11 5.83
N GLU A 93 12.11 -3.47 5.99
CA GLU A 93 12.54 -4.85 6.24
C GLU A 93 13.03 -5.09 7.67
N HIS A 94 13.06 -4.05 8.50
CA HIS A 94 13.59 -4.08 9.87
C HIS A 94 15.05 -4.59 9.92
N LEU A 95 15.92 -4.00 9.11
CA LEU A 95 17.28 -4.53 8.88
C LEU A 95 18.22 -4.36 10.07
N ASN A 96 17.98 -3.37 10.93
CA ASN A 96 18.74 -3.12 12.15
C ASN A 96 17.93 -2.32 13.19
N ASP A 97 18.49 -2.17 14.40
CA ASP A 97 17.84 -1.50 15.55
C ASP A 97 17.55 -0.01 15.33
N ASN A 98 18.16 0.62 14.31
CA ASN A 98 17.96 2.02 13.96
C ASN A 98 16.92 2.21 12.84
N TRP A 99 16.00 1.25 12.66
CA TRP A 99 14.98 1.27 11.60
C TRP A 99 14.13 2.54 11.57
N TYR A 100 13.94 3.20 12.72
CA TYR A 100 13.12 4.41 12.88
C TYR A 100 13.83 5.71 12.48
N LYS A 101 15.14 5.67 12.16
CA LYS A 101 15.94 6.86 11.84
C LYS A 101 15.43 7.68 10.66
N PHE A 102 14.64 7.09 9.76
CA PHE A 102 14.04 7.84 8.67
C PHE A 102 13.19 9.03 9.18
N LEU A 103 12.65 8.96 10.41
CA LEU A 103 11.90 10.04 11.05
C LEU A 103 12.75 11.29 11.33
N ASP A 104 14.07 11.14 11.47
CA ASP A 104 14.99 12.26 11.69
C ASP A 104 15.24 13.07 10.40
N TYR A 105 15.03 12.43 9.24
CA TYR A 105 15.34 13.01 7.92
C TYR A 105 14.09 13.41 7.14
N PHE A 106 12.98 12.69 7.32
CA PHE A 106 11.75 12.88 6.57
C PHE A 106 10.59 13.22 7.50
N HIS A 107 9.98 14.39 7.29
CA HIS A 107 8.71 14.71 7.92
C HIS A 107 7.68 13.63 7.58
N THR A 108 7.19 12.94 8.60
CA THR A 108 6.29 11.79 8.44
C THR A 108 4.99 12.08 9.20
N ASP A 109 3.86 11.83 8.53
CA ASP A 109 2.53 12.15 9.04
C ASP A 109 1.75 10.89 9.44
N ILE A 110 2.06 9.78 8.79
CA ILE A 110 1.38 8.50 8.94
C ILE A 110 2.43 7.40 8.79
N ILE A 111 2.42 6.42 9.69
CA ILE A 111 3.22 5.19 9.54
C ILE A 111 2.26 4.01 9.37
N VAL A 112 2.51 3.19 8.36
CA VAL A 112 1.87 1.87 8.19
C VAL A 112 2.97 0.81 8.25
N ALA A 113 3.08 0.17 9.42
CA ALA A 113 4.10 -0.84 9.69
C ALA A 113 3.56 -2.25 9.45
N SER A 114 4.44 -3.17 9.05
CA SER A 114 4.09 -4.57 8.84
C SER A 114 4.23 -5.38 10.12
N LYS A 115 3.16 -6.08 10.52
CA LYS A 115 3.20 -7.01 11.66
C LYS A 115 4.09 -8.24 11.43
N LEU A 116 4.44 -8.51 10.17
CA LEU A 116 5.41 -9.56 9.87
C LEU A 116 6.84 -9.13 10.21
N LYS A 117 7.10 -7.81 10.21
CA LYS A 117 8.43 -7.23 10.39
C LYS A 117 8.64 -6.60 11.76
N TYR A 118 7.57 -6.14 12.38
CA TYR A 118 7.57 -5.41 13.63
C TYR A 118 6.78 -6.16 14.70
N LEU A 119 7.41 -6.39 15.85
CA LEU A 119 6.75 -6.84 17.06
C LEU A 119 6.12 -5.64 17.80
N SER A 120 5.25 -5.91 18.76
CA SER A 120 4.63 -4.85 19.57
C SER A 120 5.69 -3.99 20.28
N ASP A 121 6.71 -4.63 20.87
CA ASP A 121 7.78 -3.96 21.61
C ASP A 121 8.63 -3.06 20.72
N ASP A 122 8.86 -3.42 19.45
CA ASP A 122 9.59 -2.57 18.50
C ASP A 122 8.86 -1.24 18.34
N LEU A 123 7.53 -1.28 18.25
CA LEU A 123 6.71 -0.12 17.97
C LEU A 123 6.53 0.81 19.19
N GLU A 124 6.80 0.32 20.41
CA GLU A 124 6.79 1.13 21.62
C GLU A 124 7.89 2.20 21.64
N ILE A 125 8.97 2.00 20.86
CA ILE A 125 10.07 2.97 20.76
C ILE A 125 9.67 4.26 20.03
N LEU A 126 8.55 4.25 19.30
CA LEU A 126 8.03 5.41 18.57
C LEU A 126 7.37 6.40 19.56
N GLY A 127 8.16 7.00 20.44
CA GLY A 127 7.73 8.06 21.33
C GLY A 127 7.06 9.20 20.54
N GLY A 128 5.89 9.64 21.01
CA GLY A 128 5.12 10.67 20.31
C GLY A 128 4.22 10.13 19.19
N TRP A 129 4.14 8.82 19.00
CA TRP A 129 3.21 8.16 18.08
C TRP A 129 2.21 7.26 18.82
N LYS A 130 1.04 7.05 18.23
CA LYS A 130 0.03 6.14 18.77
C LYS A 130 -0.61 5.30 17.67
N VAL A 131 -0.86 4.04 17.97
CA VAL A 131 -1.69 3.15 17.15
C VAL A 131 -3.12 3.68 17.11
N VAL A 132 -3.63 3.92 15.90
CA VAL A 132 -5.03 4.36 15.68
C VAL A 132 -5.86 3.32 14.93
N TYR A 133 -5.21 2.39 14.24
CA TYR A 133 -5.84 1.29 13.52
C TYR A 133 -4.89 0.10 13.40
N GLU A 134 -5.47 -1.10 13.39
CA GLU A 134 -4.74 -2.35 13.30
C GLU A 134 -5.59 -3.39 12.55
N ASP A 135 -4.97 -4.12 11.62
CA ASP A 135 -5.59 -5.27 10.94
C ASP A 135 -4.69 -6.53 11.01
N ALA A 136 -5.01 -7.57 10.25
CA ALA A 136 -4.29 -8.84 10.33
C ALA A 136 -2.81 -8.73 9.92
N VAL A 137 -2.43 -7.75 9.12
CA VAL A 137 -1.08 -7.65 8.52
C VAL A 137 -0.36 -6.36 8.87
N SER A 138 -1.09 -5.33 9.31
CA SER A 138 -0.54 -3.98 9.46
C SER A 138 -1.04 -3.24 10.69
N VAL A 139 -0.27 -2.21 11.07
CA VAL A 139 -0.58 -1.27 12.15
C VAL A 139 -0.42 0.15 11.61
N VAL A 140 -1.38 1.03 11.89
CA VAL A 140 -1.35 2.45 11.52
C VAL A 140 -1.04 3.29 12.75
N PHE A 141 -0.02 4.13 12.64
CA PHE A 141 0.33 5.12 13.65
C PHE A 141 0.09 6.54 13.14
N LEU A 142 -0.31 7.40 14.06
CA LEU A 142 -0.31 8.85 13.89
C LEU A 142 0.50 9.52 15.00
N PRO A 143 1.11 10.68 14.72
CA PRO A 143 1.66 11.56 15.75
C PRO A 143 0.57 11.95 16.75
N LEU A 144 0.93 12.13 18.02
CA LEU A 144 -0.03 12.45 19.09
C LEU A 144 -0.87 13.70 18.80
N ASP A 145 -0.31 14.70 18.13
CA ASP A 145 -0.98 15.96 17.76
C ASP A 145 -1.95 15.83 16.57
N LYS A 146 -1.90 14.71 15.84
CA LYS A 146 -2.78 14.41 14.69
C LYS A 146 -3.93 13.48 15.02
N ILE A 147 -4.04 13.05 16.27
CA ILE A 147 -5.08 12.13 16.70
C ILE A 147 -6.44 12.84 16.74
N LYS A 148 -7.43 12.21 16.13
CA LYS A 148 -8.84 12.62 16.19
C LYS A 148 -9.56 11.91 17.33
N ASP A 149 -10.62 12.54 17.84
CA ASP A 149 -11.47 11.97 18.89
C ASP A 149 -12.20 10.69 18.44
N SER A 150 -12.44 10.56 17.14
CA SER A 150 -13.11 9.39 16.56
C SER A 150 -12.63 9.10 15.15
N TYR A 151 -12.75 7.83 14.76
CA TYR A 151 -12.43 7.34 13.43
C TYR A 151 -13.54 6.44 12.89
N ILE A 152 -13.65 6.43 11.56
CA ILE A 152 -14.47 5.49 10.80
C ILE A 152 -13.61 4.25 10.53
N TYR A 153 -14.08 3.09 10.97
CA TYR A 153 -13.37 1.82 10.78
C TYR A 153 -13.89 1.07 9.54
N PRO A 154 -13.00 0.54 8.68
CA PRO A 154 -13.39 -0.26 7.52
C PRO A 154 -14.28 -1.45 7.91
N ASN A 155 -15.44 -1.57 7.26
CA ASN A 155 -16.34 -2.69 7.48
C ASN A 155 -16.03 -3.85 6.50
N PHE A 156 -15.19 -4.79 6.92
CA PHE A 156 -14.76 -5.94 6.10
C PHE A 156 -15.88 -6.82 5.52
N ARG A 157 -17.14 -6.67 5.97
CA ARG A 157 -18.30 -7.38 5.41
C ARG A 157 -18.79 -6.76 4.09
N SER A 158 -18.45 -5.50 3.80
CA SER A 158 -18.83 -4.87 2.54
C SER A 158 -17.88 -5.26 1.41
N ARG A 159 -18.44 -5.76 0.31
CA ARG A 159 -17.69 -6.15 -0.90
C ARG A 159 -17.03 -4.98 -1.63
N ILE A 160 -17.41 -3.74 -1.31
CA ILE A 160 -16.88 -2.53 -1.94
C ILE A 160 -15.41 -2.31 -1.55
N TYR A 161 -14.99 -2.73 -0.35
CA TYR A 161 -13.61 -2.53 0.13
C TYR A 161 -12.57 -3.43 -0.51
N TRP A 162 -13.01 -4.55 -1.09
CA TRP A 162 -12.15 -5.50 -1.80
C TRP A 162 -12.06 -5.21 -3.30
N GLN A 163 -12.81 -4.21 -3.79
CA GLN A 163 -12.92 -3.90 -5.20
C GLN A 163 -12.21 -2.59 -5.49
N GLU A 164 -11.22 -2.70 -6.35
CA GLU A 164 -10.52 -1.57 -6.91
C GLU A 164 -11.16 -1.14 -8.22
N ASP A 165 -11.58 0.12 -8.27
CA ASP A 165 -11.97 0.76 -9.51
C ASP A 165 -10.74 1.40 -10.15
N LEU A 166 -10.24 0.74 -11.19
CA LEU A 166 -9.10 1.19 -12.00
C LEU A 166 -9.50 2.23 -13.06
N SER A 167 -10.79 2.51 -13.22
CA SER A 167 -11.30 3.48 -14.20
C SER A 167 -11.41 4.90 -13.67
N LYS A 168 -10.94 5.15 -12.43
CA LYS A 168 -11.00 6.47 -11.80
C LYS A 168 -10.24 7.50 -12.63
N PRO A 169 -10.87 8.63 -13.01
CA PRO A 169 -10.17 9.71 -13.66
C PRO A 169 -9.15 10.32 -12.68
N VAL A 170 -7.88 10.34 -13.08
CA VAL A 170 -6.83 11.05 -12.34
C VAL A 170 -6.85 12.50 -12.80
N ASN A 171 -7.16 13.42 -11.88
CA ASN A 171 -7.14 14.84 -12.18
C ASN A 171 -5.68 15.32 -12.18
N LEU A 172 -5.13 15.62 -13.37
CA LEU A 172 -3.71 16.00 -13.57
C LEU A 172 -3.45 17.51 -13.37
N ASN A 173 -4.32 18.20 -12.62
CA ASN A 173 -4.19 19.62 -12.35
C ASN A 173 -2.88 19.99 -11.65
#